data_AF-A0AAN6X1A8-F1
#
_entry.id   AF-A0AAN6X1A8-F1
#
_cell.length_a   1.000
_cell.length_b   1.000
_cell.length_c   1.000
_cell.angle_alpha   90.00
_cell.angle_beta   90.00
_cell.angle_gamma   90.00
#
_symmetry.space_group_name_H-M   'P 1'
#
loop_
_entity.id
_entity.type
_entity.pdbx_description
1 polymer ?
#
loop_
_entity_poly.entity_id
_entity_poly.type
_entity_poly.pdbx_seq_one_letter_code
_entity_poly.pdbx_strand_id
1 'polypeptide(L)'
;MSSPRAFPPVRRFLEFALRTSMKTQGRAPVFQMPAQTRRFATRVPSRASSASQTPQPALIFPPEEVYSSVPESDAWDSIAEGFPEDITGEALRQVALRYCEVAVHGSTSWKIALERDLNIDAYTLYYTAVALFGLGNEHSRKLAMHMLLTGSDLSYTPSTLALVHMLMHIAKKDFKNAVTHRIYRDVNSRYQLLLKTTRDPNVLSLRARDAIREGKPSEALRWFKTAIEAGEKDISTVPPPPAQGSGTRGPRWHYEANCRLERGTLLYLEGQLQEAANEFSICANELGEDKAWFGLYCSTPETWEQKESMTMLLRAAQTGDQHAISALIDRLVAESKSPNDFPYIWEWARCCRDSAKQRAENEPLDAIVDRIHTKDSLKEMAEKVDKAILQRRVKHLETDKKDNKLWLLVTIEGEEEPLRVPLAYPGLTLADKVRGLDP
;
A
#
# COMPACT_ATOMS: atom_id res chain seq x y z
N MET A 1 -25.37 3.50 28.44
CA MET A 1 -24.57 4.42 27.61
C MET A 1 -24.48 3.83 26.21
N SER A 2 -25.17 4.45 25.25
CA SER A 2 -25.23 3.99 23.87
C SER A 2 -23.90 4.28 23.19
N SER A 3 -23.21 3.26 22.66
CA SER A 3 -22.01 3.46 21.84
C SER A 3 -22.35 4.38 20.65
N PRO A 4 -21.56 5.43 20.37
CA PRO A 4 -21.80 6.30 19.22
C PRO A 4 -21.73 5.45 17.95
N ARG A 5 -22.86 5.35 17.23
CA ARG A 5 -22.92 4.62 15.96
C ARG A 5 -22.07 5.38 14.95
N ALA A 6 -20.91 4.82 14.58
CA ALA A 6 -20.07 5.37 13.52
C ALA A 6 -20.89 5.62 12.24
N PHE A 7 -20.65 6.75 11.59
CA PHE A 7 -21.32 7.12 10.34
C PHE A 7 -21.10 6.02 9.28
N PRO A 8 -22.14 5.52 8.58
CA PRO A 8 -22.04 4.42 7.62
C PRO A 8 -20.93 4.55 6.54
N PRO A 9 -20.64 5.74 5.97
CA PRO A 9 -19.55 5.89 5.00
C PRO A 9 -18.15 5.76 5.63
N VAL A 10 -17.95 6.18 6.88
CA VAL A 10 -16.65 6.08 7.58
C VAL A 10 -16.32 4.64 7.91
N ARG A 11 -17.29 3.85 8.35
CA ARG A 11 -17.10 2.41 8.57
C ARG A 11 -16.69 1.69 7.29
N ARG A 12 -17.32 2.02 6.15
CA ARG A 12 -16.96 1.43 4.85
C ARG A 12 -15.57 1.85 4.39
N PHE A 13 -15.17 3.11 4.61
CA PHE A 13 -13.80 3.56 4.38
C PHE A 13 -12.80 2.73 5.19
N LEU A 14 -13.02 2.55 6.49
CA LEU A 14 -12.08 1.85 7.35
C LEU A 14 -12.01 0.35 7.06
N GLU A 15 -13.15 -0.27 6.77
CA GLU A 15 -13.18 -1.64 6.24
C GLU A 15 -12.47 -1.74 4.88
N PHE A 16 -12.52 -0.69 4.06
CA PHE A 16 -11.79 -0.58 2.79
C PHE A 16 -10.30 -0.34 3.03
N ALA A 17 -9.88 0.55 3.92
CA ALA A 17 -8.50 0.85 4.25
C ALA A 17 -7.77 -0.38 4.79
N LEU A 18 -8.45 -1.19 5.63
CA LEU A 18 -7.98 -2.52 6.04
C LEU A 18 -7.79 -3.49 4.85
N ARG A 19 -8.50 -3.28 3.73
CA ARG A 19 -8.40 -4.06 2.49
C ARG A 19 -7.48 -3.44 1.42
N THR A 20 -7.25 -2.13 1.43
CA THR A 20 -6.59 -1.35 0.34
C THR A 20 -5.34 -0.59 0.76
N SER A 21 -4.97 -0.64 2.04
CA SER A 21 -3.56 -0.50 2.46
C SER A 21 -2.61 -1.31 1.56
N MET A 22 -3.14 -2.34 0.89
CA MET A 22 -2.46 -3.41 0.16
C MET A 22 -2.29 -3.20 -1.36
N LYS A 23 -2.83 -2.14 -2.00
CA LYS A 23 -2.74 -1.95 -3.47
C LYS A 23 -1.78 -0.86 -3.97
N THR A 24 -1.38 0.09 -3.14
CA THR A 24 -0.53 1.22 -3.56
C THR A 24 0.96 1.07 -3.23
N GLN A 25 1.40 -0.07 -2.69
CA GLN A 25 2.82 -0.35 -2.51
C GLN A 25 3.39 -1.02 -3.77
N GLY A 26 3.66 -0.23 -4.81
CA GLY A 26 4.51 -0.63 -5.93
C GLY A 26 5.98 -0.86 -5.52
N ARG A 27 6.34 -0.52 -4.28
CA ARG A 27 7.62 -0.84 -3.66
C ARG A 27 7.42 -1.95 -2.65
N ALA A 28 8.01 -3.12 -2.92
CA ALA A 28 8.15 -4.15 -1.91
C ALA A 28 8.91 -3.54 -0.71
N PRO A 29 8.46 -3.78 0.52
CA PRO A 29 8.92 -2.97 1.62
C PRO A 29 10.36 -3.43 1.99
N VAL A 30 11.24 -2.44 2.21
CA VAL A 30 12.69 -2.60 2.49
C VAL A 30 12.91 -2.76 4.00
N PHE A 31 13.38 -3.92 4.46
CA PHE A 31 13.72 -4.09 5.90
C PHE A 31 15.06 -3.43 6.16
N GLN A 32 15.09 -2.28 6.80
CA GLN A 32 16.35 -1.75 7.32
C GLN A 32 16.61 -2.43 8.67
N MET A 33 17.55 -3.37 8.69
CA MET A 33 18.12 -3.90 9.92
C MET A 33 19.54 -3.37 10.03
N PRO A 34 20.02 -2.99 11.23
CA PRO A 34 21.44 -2.72 11.42
C PRO A 34 22.20 -3.95 10.94
N ALA A 35 23.29 -3.75 10.20
CA ALA A 35 24.16 -4.82 9.71
C ALA A 35 24.59 -5.68 10.91
N GLN A 36 23.83 -6.73 11.21
CA GLN A 36 24.18 -7.64 12.28
C GLN A 36 25.53 -8.21 11.92
N THR A 37 26.43 -8.23 12.90
CA THR A 37 27.81 -8.68 12.76
C THR A 37 27.79 -9.99 11.98
N ARG A 38 28.31 -9.98 10.74
CA ARG A 38 28.34 -11.12 9.82
C ARG A 38 28.97 -12.31 10.55
N ARG A 39 28.16 -13.17 11.15
CA ARG A 39 28.63 -14.40 11.76
C ARG A 39 28.81 -15.39 10.62
N PHE A 40 29.95 -15.28 9.94
CA PHE A 40 30.38 -16.27 8.97
C PHE A 40 30.31 -17.64 9.65
N ALA A 41 29.50 -18.54 9.10
CA ALA A 41 29.48 -19.93 9.54
C ALA A 41 30.91 -20.49 9.48
N THR A 42 31.37 -21.08 10.59
CA THR A 42 32.69 -21.70 10.69
C THR A 42 32.91 -22.67 9.52
N ARG A 43 33.98 -22.42 8.73
CA ARG A 43 34.41 -23.24 7.58
C ARG A 43 34.52 -24.71 7.98
N VAL A 44 33.58 -25.54 7.54
CA VAL A 44 33.76 -27.00 7.51
C VAL A 44 34.35 -27.34 6.14
N PRO A 45 35.57 -27.91 6.06
CA PRO A 45 36.15 -28.30 4.78
C PRO A 45 35.33 -29.42 4.14
N SER A 46 34.70 -29.11 3.00
CA SER A 46 33.97 -30.10 2.21
C SER A 46 35.00 -31.00 1.53
N ARG A 47 35.04 -32.27 1.91
CA ARG A 47 35.83 -33.31 1.23
C ARG A 47 35.41 -33.37 -0.23
N ALA A 48 36.34 -33.10 -1.15
CA ALA A 48 36.12 -33.26 -2.59
C ALA A 48 35.84 -34.74 -2.90
N SER A 49 34.56 -35.09 -2.98
CA SER A 49 34.11 -36.40 -3.42
C SER A 49 34.37 -36.52 -4.92
N SER A 50 35.22 -37.46 -5.29
CA SER A 50 35.60 -37.80 -6.65
C SER A 50 34.36 -38.02 -7.54
N ALA A 51 34.37 -37.36 -8.69
CA ALA A 51 33.26 -37.29 -9.64
C ALA A 51 32.96 -38.65 -10.30
N SER A 52 31.89 -39.31 -9.87
CA SER A 52 31.10 -40.12 -10.79
C SER A 52 30.25 -39.18 -11.64
N GLN A 53 30.19 -39.39 -12.95
CA GLN A 53 29.34 -38.63 -13.89
C GLN A 53 27.85 -38.83 -13.55
N THR A 54 27.38 -38.15 -12.52
CA THR A 54 25.94 -38.00 -12.30
C THR A 54 25.39 -37.01 -13.34
N PRO A 55 24.22 -37.29 -13.93
CA PRO A 55 23.56 -36.37 -14.85
C PRO A 55 23.47 -34.98 -14.21
N GLN A 56 23.76 -33.93 -14.99
CA GLN A 56 23.70 -32.57 -14.49
C GLN A 56 22.31 -32.32 -13.89
N PRO A 57 22.23 -31.83 -12.64
CA PRO A 57 20.95 -31.58 -12.00
C PRO A 57 20.20 -30.50 -12.78
N ALA A 58 18.89 -30.69 -12.99
CA ALA A 58 18.07 -29.74 -13.72
C ALA A 58 18.02 -28.40 -12.98
N LEU A 59 18.38 -27.30 -13.66
CA LEU A 59 18.27 -25.95 -13.15
C LEU A 59 16.78 -25.59 -12.92
N ILE A 60 16.52 -24.81 -11.87
CA ILE A 60 15.19 -24.30 -11.54
C ILE A 60 14.77 -23.20 -12.54
N PHE A 61 15.75 -22.44 -13.02
CA PHE A 61 15.59 -21.40 -14.01
C PHE A 61 16.44 -21.76 -15.22
N PRO A 62 15.84 -22.27 -16.31
CA PRO A 62 16.60 -22.60 -17.51
C PRO A 62 17.16 -21.31 -18.14
N PRO A 63 18.30 -21.37 -18.88
CA PRO A 63 18.98 -20.19 -19.42
C PRO A 63 18.07 -19.25 -20.22
N GLU A 64 17.08 -19.79 -20.91
CA GLU A 64 16.10 -19.03 -21.69
C GLU A 64 15.19 -18.18 -20.79
N GLU A 65 14.82 -18.67 -19.60
CA GLU A 65 14.03 -17.93 -18.61
C GLU A 65 14.86 -16.83 -17.91
N VAL A 66 16.20 -16.96 -17.86
CA VAL A 66 17.06 -16.01 -17.13
C VAL A 66 16.96 -14.60 -17.72
N TYR A 67 17.05 -14.47 -19.04
CA TYR A 67 16.93 -13.18 -19.73
C TYR A 67 15.56 -12.53 -19.53
N SER A 68 14.50 -13.33 -19.41
CA SER A 68 13.15 -12.82 -19.12
C SER A 68 12.94 -12.46 -17.64
N SER A 69 13.74 -13.05 -16.74
CA SER A 69 13.63 -12.88 -15.28
C SER A 69 14.50 -11.76 -14.74
N VAL A 70 15.57 -11.38 -15.45
CA VAL A 70 16.57 -10.40 -15.01
C VAL A 70 16.67 -9.28 -16.06
N PRO A 71 16.07 -8.09 -15.81
CA PRO A 71 16.12 -6.99 -16.77
C PRO A 71 17.53 -6.36 -16.88
N GLU A 72 17.68 -5.52 -17.89
CA GLU A 72 18.90 -4.74 -18.17
C GLU A 72 19.25 -3.76 -17.03
N SER A 73 20.50 -3.27 -17.06
CA SER A 73 21.16 -2.56 -15.93
C SER A 73 20.38 -1.37 -15.39
N ASP A 74 19.84 -0.51 -16.27
CA ASP A 74 19.28 0.79 -15.89
C ASP A 74 18.08 0.69 -14.95
N ALA A 75 17.32 -0.41 -15.02
CA ALA A 75 16.16 -0.63 -14.14
C ALA A 75 16.57 -0.89 -12.68
N TRP A 76 17.77 -1.42 -12.44
CA TRP A 76 18.21 -1.82 -11.10
C TRP A 76 18.69 -0.63 -10.27
N ASP A 77 19.31 0.36 -10.89
CA ASP A 77 19.84 1.54 -10.17
C ASP A 77 18.71 2.37 -9.57
N SER A 78 17.63 2.61 -10.33
CA SER A 78 16.44 3.31 -9.83
C SER A 78 15.75 2.57 -8.67
N ILE A 79 15.81 1.24 -8.66
CA ILE A 79 15.25 0.43 -7.57
C ILE A 79 16.14 0.49 -6.33
N ALA A 80 17.47 0.49 -6.51
CA ALA A 80 18.44 0.50 -5.43
C ALA A 80 18.45 1.81 -4.62
N GLU A 81 17.96 2.93 -5.17
CA GLU A 81 17.83 4.21 -4.45
C GLU A 81 17.05 4.12 -3.13
N GLY A 82 16.17 3.11 -2.99
CA GLY A 82 15.40 2.88 -1.75
C GLY A 82 16.04 1.92 -0.76
N PHE A 83 17.21 1.36 -1.07
CA PHE A 83 17.85 0.30 -0.29
C PHE A 83 19.02 0.85 0.56
N PRO A 84 19.57 0.05 1.49
CA PRO A 84 20.79 0.42 2.19
C PRO A 84 21.94 0.77 1.23
N GLU A 85 22.81 1.71 1.62
CA GLU A 85 23.90 2.23 0.78
C GLU A 85 24.88 1.16 0.27
N ASP A 86 24.98 0.02 0.97
CA ASP A 86 25.82 -1.11 0.59
C ASP A 86 25.22 -2.00 -0.51
N ILE A 87 23.96 -1.75 -0.89
CA ILE A 87 23.23 -2.49 -1.92
C ILE A 87 23.13 -1.63 -3.19
N THR A 88 23.93 -1.96 -4.20
CA THR A 88 23.91 -1.28 -5.52
C THR A 88 23.08 -2.04 -6.55
N GLY A 89 22.55 -1.35 -7.57
CA GLY A 89 21.79 -1.97 -8.66
C GLY A 89 22.56 -3.07 -9.38
N GLU A 90 23.83 -2.82 -9.71
CA GLU A 90 24.70 -3.83 -10.33
C GLU A 90 24.96 -5.03 -9.39
N ALA A 91 25.13 -4.82 -8.08
CA ALA A 91 25.29 -5.93 -7.14
C ALA A 91 24.04 -6.83 -7.11
N LEU A 92 22.85 -6.23 -7.07
CA LEU A 92 21.58 -6.96 -7.10
C LEU A 92 21.43 -7.78 -8.39
N ARG A 93 21.74 -7.16 -9.54
CA ARG A 93 21.68 -7.81 -10.85
C ARG A 93 22.64 -9.00 -10.94
N GLN A 94 23.89 -8.83 -10.51
CA GLN A 94 24.90 -9.91 -10.51
C GLN A 94 24.48 -11.07 -9.61
N VAL A 95 23.90 -10.77 -8.43
CA VAL A 95 23.35 -11.79 -7.54
C VAL A 95 22.22 -12.55 -8.21
N ALA A 96 21.33 -11.87 -8.93
CA ALA A 96 20.23 -12.51 -9.64
C ALA A 96 20.72 -13.47 -10.73
N LEU A 97 21.70 -13.05 -11.55
CA LEU A 97 22.31 -13.88 -12.58
C LEU A 97 22.99 -15.11 -11.99
N ARG A 98 23.88 -14.92 -11.00
CA ARG A 98 24.59 -16.01 -10.34
C ARG A 98 23.67 -16.99 -9.62
N TYR A 99 22.57 -16.51 -9.05
CA TYR A 99 21.59 -17.36 -8.41
C TYR A 99 20.92 -18.32 -9.42
N CYS A 100 20.58 -17.82 -10.61
CA CYS A 100 20.00 -18.64 -11.68
C CYS A 100 20.97 -19.74 -12.16
N GLU A 101 22.28 -19.47 -12.16
CA GLU A 101 23.31 -20.43 -12.58
C GLU A 101 23.46 -21.63 -11.62
N VAL A 102 23.13 -21.47 -10.33
CA VAL A 102 23.36 -22.51 -9.31
C VAL A 102 22.09 -23.12 -8.73
N ALA A 103 20.94 -22.47 -8.87
CA ALA A 103 19.69 -22.95 -8.31
C ALA A 103 19.21 -24.21 -9.05
N VAL A 104 19.38 -25.37 -8.42
CA VAL A 104 19.06 -26.69 -9.00
C VAL A 104 17.92 -27.40 -8.26
N HIS A 105 17.10 -28.15 -9.00
CA HIS A 105 16.03 -28.96 -8.43
C HIS A 105 16.56 -30.12 -7.58
N GLY A 106 15.83 -30.45 -6.51
CA GLY A 106 16.01 -31.70 -5.76
C GLY A 106 17.22 -31.78 -4.82
N SER A 107 18.15 -30.82 -4.87
CA SER A 107 19.29 -30.75 -3.94
C SER A 107 19.19 -29.52 -3.02
N THR A 108 19.68 -29.66 -1.78
CA THR A 108 19.87 -28.54 -0.85
C THR A 108 21.33 -28.06 -0.80
N SER A 109 22.27 -28.78 -1.42
CA SER A 109 23.70 -28.48 -1.34
C SER A 109 24.08 -27.15 -2.01
N TRP A 110 23.33 -26.73 -3.03
CA TRP A 110 23.58 -25.47 -3.73
C TRP A 110 23.33 -24.25 -2.84
N LYS A 111 22.47 -24.36 -1.82
CA LYS A 111 22.23 -23.28 -0.85
C LYS A 111 23.48 -22.98 -0.02
N ILE A 112 24.24 -24.02 0.33
CA ILE A 112 25.53 -23.88 1.01
C ILE A 112 26.57 -23.30 0.04
N ALA A 113 26.52 -23.68 -1.24
CA ALA A 113 27.40 -23.14 -2.27
C ALA A 113 27.15 -21.65 -2.55
N LEU A 114 25.91 -21.15 -2.43
CA LEU A 114 25.61 -19.71 -2.57
C LEU A 114 26.47 -18.86 -1.62
N GLU A 115 26.45 -19.19 -0.32
CA GLU A 115 27.20 -18.44 0.68
C GLU A 115 28.71 -18.70 0.56
N ARG A 116 29.10 -19.97 0.38
CA ARG A 116 30.52 -20.38 0.41
C ARG A 116 31.29 -20.00 -0.86
N ASP A 117 30.70 -20.27 -2.02
CA ASP A 117 31.40 -20.23 -3.31
C ASP A 117 31.08 -18.94 -4.08
N LEU A 118 29.85 -18.42 -3.95
CA LEU A 118 29.42 -17.21 -4.66
C LEU A 118 29.41 -15.94 -3.80
N ASN A 119 29.62 -16.07 -2.49
CA ASN A 119 29.55 -14.99 -1.52
C ASN A 119 28.20 -14.23 -1.58
N ILE A 120 27.12 -14.96 -1.84
CA ILE A 120 25.74 -14.44 -1.82
C ILE A 120 25.15 -14.79 -0.45
N ASP A 121 25.09 -13.81 0.44
CA ASP A 121 24.46 -13.97 1.75
C ASP A 121 22.94 -13.78 1.68
N ALA A 122 22.24 -14.22 2.73
CA ALA A 122 20.79 -14.12 2.80
C ALA A 122 20.27 -12.66 2.84
N TYR A 123 21.11 -11.72 3.30
CA TYR A 123 20.83 -10.27 3.30
C TYR A 123 20.72 -9.73 1.88
N THR A 124 21.73 -10.00 1.05
CA THR A 124 21.75 -9.59 -0.36
C THR A 124 20.65 -10.28 -1.14
N LEU A 125 20.45 -11.59 -0.90
CA LEU A 125 19.38 -12.37 -1.52
C LEU A 125 17.98 -11.79 -1.26
N TYR A 126 17.75 -11.29 -0.04
CA TYR A 126 16.50 -10.62 0.32
C TYR A 126 16.25 -9.38 -0.51
N TYR A 127 17.22 -8.45 -0.59
CA TYR A 127 17.03 -7.23 -1.38
C TYR A 127 16.95 -7.49 -2.88
N THR A 128 17.69 -8.47 -3.40
CA THR A 128 17.52 -8.91 -4.80
C THR A 128 16.10 -9.38 -5.06
N ALA A 129 15.52 -10.14 -4.14
CA ALA A 129 14.12 -10.56 -4.28
C ALA A 129 13.13 -9.38 -4.21
N VAL A 130 13.33 -8.44 -3.28
CA VAL A 130 12.50 -7.22 -3.15
C VAL A 130 12.55 -6.40 -4.44
N ALA A 131 13.74 -6.21 -5.02
CA ALA A 131 13.90 -5.52 -6.29
C ALA A 131 13.16 -6.22 -7.44
N LEU A 132 13.30 -7.55 -7.54
CA LEU A 132 12.62 -8.35 -8.54
C LEU A 132 11.08 -8.29 -8.42
N PHE A 133 10.52 -8.14 -7.22
CA PHE A 133 9.08 -7.88 -7.07
C PHE A 133 8.66 -6.52 -7.64
N GLY A 134 9.49 -5.49 -7.47
CA GLY A 134 9.25 -4.13 -7.98
C GLY A 134 9.19 -4.07 -9.51
N LEU A 135 9.91 -4.96 -10.20
CA LEU A 135 9.94 -5.05 -11.67
C LEU A 135 8.63 -5.57 -12.28
N GLY A 136 7.76 -6.20 -11.50
CA GLY A 136 6.37 -6.46 -11.86
C GLY A 136 6.10 -7.58 -12.88
N ASN A 137 7.10 -8.12 -13.59
CA ASN A 137 6.90 -9.22 -14.54
C ASN A 137 6.79 -10.59 -13.82
N GLU A 138 6.13 -11.56 -14.46
CA GLU A 138 5.84 -12.88 -13.85
C GLU A 138 7.10 -13.70 -13.55
N HIS A 139 8.07 -13.69 -14.45
CA HIS A 139 9.31 -14.46 -14.33
C HIS A 139 10.19 -13.94 -13.18
N SER A 140 10.38 -12.61 -13.08
CA SER A 140 11.05 -11.95 -11.95
C SER A 140 10.34 -12.24 -10.63
N ARG A 141 9.00 -12.25 -10.60
CA ARG A 141 8.25 -12.62 -9.38
C ARG A 141 8.48 -14.07 -8.96
N LYS A 142 8.52 -15.01 -9.92
CA LYS A 142 8.85 -16.42 -9.67
C LYS A 142 10.26 -16.55 -9.10
N LEU A 143 11.24 -15.86 -9.69
CA LEU A 143 12.61 -15.80 -9.21
C LEU A 143 12.70 -15.19 -7.80
N ALA A 144 12.07 -14.05 -7.58
CA ALA A 144 12.00 -13.36 -6.29
C ALA A 144 11.42 -14.25 -5.19
N MET A 145 10.31 -14.94 -5.48
CA MET A 145 9.69 -15.87 -4.55
C MET A 145 10.66 -16.99 -4.17
N HIS A 146 11.37 -17.57 -5.15
CA HIS A 146 12.36 -18.61 -4.88
C HIS A 146 13.53 -18.09 -4.04
N MET A 147 14.02 -16.88 -4.31
CA MET A 147 15.07 -16.23 -3.52
C MET A 147 14.63 -15.96 -2.07
N LEU A 148 13.41 -15.48 -1.85
CA LEU A 148 12.88 -15.31 -0.49
C LEU A 148 12.76 -16.64 0.26
N LEU A 149 12.29 -17.69 -0.42
CA LEU A 149 12.21 -19.03 0.17
C LEU A 149 13.58 -19.54 0.59
N THR A 150 14.58 -19.38 -0.27
CA THR A 150 15.97 -19.73 0.04
C THR A 150 16.52 -18.89 1.20
N GLY A 151 16.32 -17.58 1.20
CA GLY A 151 16.74 -16.72 2.32
C GLY A 151 16.06 -17.10 3.64
N SER A 152 14.77 -17.44 3.59
CA SER A 152 14.06 -17.97 4.76
C SER A 152 14.63 -19.31 5.21
N ASP A 153 15.05 -20.19 4.28
CA ASP A 153 15.64 -21.51 4.61
C ASP A 153 17.02 -21.34 5.25
N LEU A 154 17.74 -20.28 4.89
CA LEU A 154 18.97 -19.82 5.54
C LEU A 154 18.70 -19.06 6.86
N SER A 155 17.48 -19.16 7.41
CA SER A 155 17.06 -18.53 8.67
C SER A 155 17.14 -17.01 8.70
N TYR A 156 17.06 -16.35 7.52
CA TYR A 156 16.99 -14.90 7.46
C TYR A 156 15.56 -14.43 7.78
N THR A 157 15.41 -13.77 8.93
CA THR A 157 14.12 -13.32 9.45
C THR A 157 13.35 -12.44 8.45
N PRO A 158 13.93 -11.39 7.83
CA PRO A 158 13.21 -10.55 6.87
C PRO A 158 12.58 -11.33 5.71
N SER A 159 13.27 -12.34 5.17
CA SER A 159 12.69 -13.19 4.11
C SER A 159 11.48 -13.98 4.60
N THR A 160 11.55 -14.52 5.83
CA THR A 160 10.41 -15.21 6.44
C THR A 160 9.22 -14.27 6.64
N LEU A 161 9.45 -13.06 7.13
CA LEU A 161 8.39 -12.07 7.36
C LEU A 161 7.79 -11.54 6.06
N ALA A 162 8.60 -11.31 5.02
CA ALA A 162 8.11 -10.94 3.70
C ALA A 162 7.21 -12.03 3.10
N LEU A 163 7.61 -13.31 3.23
CA LEU A 163 6.78 -14.44 2.79
C LEU A 163 5.46 -14.51 3.57
N VAL A 164 5.50 -14.40 4.91
CA VAL A 164 4.29 -14.38 5.74
C VAL A 164 3.36 -13.24 5.33
N HIS A 165 3.93 -12.04 5.12
CA HIS A 165 3.18 -10.88 4.65
C HIS A 165 2.51 -11.16 3.29
N MET A 166 3.23 -11.73 2.32
CA MET A 166 2.65 -12.14 1.03
C MET A 166 1.52 -13.17 1.20
N LEU A 167 1.71 -14.16 2.08
CA LEU A 167 0.70 -15.19 2.37
C LEU A 167 -0.55 -14.64 3.07
N MET A 168 -0.46 -13.48 3.76
CA MET A 168 -1.61 -12.79 4.33
C MET A 168 -2.51 -12.16 3.26
N HIS A 169 -1.96 -11.84 2.09
CA HIS A 169 -2.70 -11.25 0.96
C HIS A 169 -3.47 -12.27 0.12
N ILE A 170 -3.26 -13.57 0.34
CA ILE A 170 -4.02 -14.61 -0.34
C ILE A 170 -5.49 -14.51 0.09
N ALA A 171 -6.39 -14.44 -0.90
CA ALA A 171 -7.82 -14.34 -0.66
C ALA A 171 -8.30 -15.51 0.24
N LYS A 172 -9.24 -15.23 1.14
CA LYS A 172 -9.73 -16.22 2.13
C LYS A 172 -10.20 -17.55 1.52
N LYS A 173 -10.71 -17.51 0.28
CA LYS A 173 -11.14 -18.72 -0.47
C LYS A 173 -9.95 -19.60 -0.87
N ASP A 174 -8.84 -18.98 -1.28
CA ASP A 174 -7.64 -19.66 -1.79
C ASP A 174 -6.69 -20.04 -0.64
N PHE A 175 -6.83 -19.36 0.50
CA PHE A 175 -6.05 -19.61 1.71
C PHE A 175 -6.15 -21.07 2.19
N LYS A 176 -7.32 -21.71 2.08
CA LYS A 176 -7.49 -23.12 2.47
C LYS A 176 -6.57 -24.05 1.68
N ASN A 177 -6.43 -23.81 0.37
CA ASN A 177 -5.56 -24.59 -0.49
C ASN A 177 -4.09 -24.25 -0.20
N ALA A 178 -3.77 -22.96 -0.03
CA ALA A 178 -2.43 -22.49 0.28
C ALA A 178 -1.86 -23.15 1.55
N VAL A 179 -2.67 -23.29 2.60
CA VAL A 179 -2.26 -23.87 3.89
C VAL A 179 -1.82 -25.35 3.77
N THR A 180 -2.37 -26.08 2.80
CA THR A 180 -1.97 -27.49 2.56
C THR A 180 -0.62 -27.60 1.85
N HIS A 181 -0.23 -26.56 1.12
CA HIS A 181 1.00 -26.55 0.34
C HIS A 181 2.23 -26.63 1.26
N ARG A 182 3.22 -27.44 0.88
CA ARG A 182 4.43 -27.66 1.70
C ARG A 182 5.15 -26.35 2.02
N ILE A 183 5.32 -25.49 1.01
CA ILE A 183 5.98 -24.18 1.16
C ILE A 183 5.32 -23.35 2.27
N TYR A 184 3.99 -23.30 2.30
CA TYR A 184 3.26 -22.57 3.32
C TYR A 184 3.56 -23.13 4.71
N ARG A 185 3.48 -24.46 4.88
CA ARG A 185 3.74 -25.12 6.16
C ARG A 185 5.15 -24.85 6.67
N ASP A 186 6.15 -24.86 5.78
CA ASP A 186 7.54 -24.63 6.15
C ASP A 186 7.77 -23.16 6.55
N VAL A 187 7.20 -22.18 5.82
CA VAL A 187 7.26 -20.75 6.17
C VAL A 187 6.53 -20.48 7.48
N ASN A 188 5.30 -21.01 7.63
CA ASN A 188 4.52 -20.81 8.85
C ASN A 188 5.21 -21.43 10.07
N SER A 189 5.85 -22.60 9.95
CA SER A 189 6.58 -23.21 11.06
C SER A 189 7.71 -22.32 11.57
N ARG A 190 8.45 -21.67 10.67
CA ARG A 190 9.49 -20.68 11.01
C ARG A 190 8.91 -19.42 11.63
N TYR A 191 7.79 -18.93 11.09
CA TYR A 191 7.09 -17.79 11.68
C TYR A 191 6.60 -18.07 13.10
N GLN A 192 6.04 -19.25 13.36
CA GLN A 192 5.65 -19.70 14.70
C GLN A 192 6.85 -19.84 15.64
N LEU A 193 8.02 -20.23 15.12
CA LEU A 193 9.25 -20.23 15.91
C LEU A 193 9.65 -18.80 16.29
N LEU A 194 9.65 -17.86 15.34
CA LEU A 194 9.95 -16.45 15.60
C LEU A 194 9.02 -15.85 16.67
N LEU A 195 7.71 -16.13 16.60
CA LEU A 195 6.75 -15.68 17.62
C LEU A 195 7.07 -16.17 19.04
N LYS A 196 7.75 -17.31 19.17
CA LYS A 196 8.15 -17.87 20.47
C LYS A 196 9.50 -17.35 20.94
N THR A 197 10.43 -17.08 20.02
CA THR A 197 11.83 -16.80 20.35
C THR A 197 12.17 -15.32 20.36
N THR A 198 11.45 -14.48 19.62
CA THR A 198 11.76 -13.06 19.49
C THR A 198 10.62 -12.16 19.95
N ARG A 199 10.97 -10.94 20.38
CA ARG A 199 10.06 -9.84 20.66
C ARG A 199 10.14 -8.74 19.59
N ASP A 200 10.67 -9.07 18.42
CA ASP A 200 10.79 -8.16 17.28
C ASP A 200 9.43 -7.53 16.93
N PRO A 201 9.34 -6.18 16.87
CA PRO A 201 8.09 -5.48 16.58
C PRO A 201 7.49 -5.87 15.22
N ASN A 202 8.30 -6.25 14.23
CA ASN A 202 7.80 -6.67 12.92
C ASN A 202 7.03 -8.00 12.99
N VAL A 203 7.54 -8.93 13.79
CA VAL A 203 6.91 -10.24 14.01
C VAL A 203 5.56 -10.06 14.71
N LEU A 204 5.52 -9.17 15.71
CA LEU A 204 4.32 -8.83 16.48
C LEU A 204 3.27 -8.09 15.65
N SER A 205 3.68 -7.15 14.79
CA SER A 205 2.77 -6.47 13.84
C SER A 205 2.09 -7.46 12.90
N LEU A 206 2.84 -8.44 12.37
CA LEU A 206 2.28 -9.50 11.53
C LEU A 206 1.33 -10.41 12.33
N ARG A 207 1.59 -10.65 13.63
CA ARG A 207 0.67 -11.46 14.47
C ARG A 207 -0.65 -10.75 14.69
N ALA A 208 -0.62 -9.43 14.85
CA ALA A 208 -1.83 -8.63 14.94
C ALA A 208 -2.68 -8.74 13.66
N ARG A 209 -2.04 -8.68 12.49
CA ARG A 209 -2.71 -8.88 11.19
C ARG A 209 -3.33 -10.27 11.04
N ASP A 210 -2.64 -11.31 11.51
CA ASP A 210 -3.22 -12.66 11.58
C ASP A 210 -4.48 -12.69 12.45
N ALA A 211 -4.45 -12.02 13.61
CA ALA A 211 -5.63 -11.93 14.48
C ALA A 211 -6.79 -11.17 13.81
N ILE A 212 -6.54 -10.11 13.03
CA ILE A 212 -7.58 -9.46 12.20
C ILE A 212 -8.19 -10.46 11.23
N ARG A 213 -7.36 -11.21 10.50
CA ARG A 213 -7.79 -12.20 9.50
C ARG A 213 -8.60 -13.34 10.13
N GLU A 214 -8.25 -13.73 11.35
CA GLU A 214 -8.98 -14.72 12.17
C GLU A 214 -10.30 -14.17 12.74
N GLY A 215 -10.61 -12.87 12.56
CA GLY A 215 -11.81 -12.24 13.10
C GLY A 215 -11.72 -11.94 14.60
N LYS A 216 -10.51 -11.71 15.12
CA LYS A 216 -10.21 -11.44 16.53
C LYS A 216 -9.65 -10.02 16.72
N PRO A 217 -10.44 -8.96 16.51
CA PRO A 217 -9.97 -7.57 16.52
C PRO A 217 -9.37 -7.14 17.87
N SER A 218 -9.97 -7.55 19.00
CA SER A 218 -9.44 -7.19 20.32
C SER A 218 -8.10 -7.87 20.62
N GLU A 219 -7.87 -9.09 20.10
CA GLU A 219 -6.55 -9.73 20.17
C GLU A 219 -5.54 -8.98 19.29
N ALA A 220 -5.94 -8.54 18.09
CA ALA A 220 -5.11 -7.74 17.20
C ALA A 220 -4.66 -6.41 17.84
N LEU A 221 -5.58 -5.69 18.50
CA LEU A 221 -5.26 -4.44 19.22
C LEU A 221 -4.18 -4.66 20.29
N ARG A 222 -4.28 -5.77 21.05
CA ARG A 222 -3.27 -6.15 22.04
C ARG A 222 -1.91 -6.38 21.38
N TRP A 223 -1.88 -7.15 20.28
CA TRP A 223 -0.63 -7.43 19.57
C TRP A 223 0.00 -6.18 18.93
N PHE A 224 -0.79 -5.28 18.34
CA PHE A 224 -0.27 -4.00 17.85
C PHE A 224 0.30 -3.15 18.99
N LYS A 225 -0.37 -3.11 20.14
CA LYS A 225 0.16 -2.42 21.33
C LYS A 225 1.54 -2.96 21.70
N THR A 226 1.65 -4.29 21.82
CA THR A 226 2.91 -4.95 22.17
C THR A 226 3.99 -4.74 21.11
N ALA A 227 3.63 -4.68 19.82
CA ALA A 227 4.56 -4.37 18.74
C ALA A 227 5.13 -2.94 18.88
N ILE A 228 4.26 -1.96 19.13
CA ILE A 228 4.65 -0.57 19.37
C ILE A 228 5.56 -0.46 20.60
N GLU A 229 5.17 -1.05 21.72
CA GLU A 229 5.96 -1.04 22.96
C GLU A 229 7.34 -1.71 22.77
N ALA A 230 7.42 -2.76 21.95
CA ALA A 230 8.69 -3.40 21.62
C ALA A 230 9.57 -2.48 20.76
N GLY A 231 9.00 -1.89 19.70
CA GLY A 231 9.72 -0.97 18.82
C GLY A 231 10.17 0.31 19.53
N GLU A 232 9.40 0.82 20.50
CA GLU A 232 9.78 1.98 21.31
C GLU A 232 10.94 1.70 22.27
N LYS A 233 11.01 0.48 22.83
CA LYS A 233 12.09 0.09 23.74
C LYS A 233 13.44 -0.01 23.04
N ASP A 234 13.47 -0.56 21.83
CA ASP A 234 14.69 -0.74 21.05
C ASP A 234 15.37 0.60 20.67
N ILE A 235 14.62 1.70 20.71
CA ILE A 235 15.11 3.05 20.36
C ILE A 235 15.85 3.71 21.51
N SER A 236 15.69 3.22 22.75
CA SER A 236 16.43 3.76 23.90
C SER A 236 17.95 3.68 23.75
N THR A 237 18.45 2.94 22.74
CA THR A 237 19.87 2.80 22.40
C THR A 237 20.32 3.59 21.17
N VAL A 238 19.40 4.17 20.38
CA VAL A 238 19.74 4.95 19.18
C VAL A 238 19.45 6.44 19.47
N PRO A 239 20.46 7.33 19.40
CA PRO A 239 20.25 8.74 19.66
C PRO A 239 19.14 9.26 18.72
N PRO A 240 18.21 10.08 19.23
CA PRO A 240 17.15 10.63 18.39
C PRO A 240 17.79 11.35 17.21
N PRO A 241 17.26 11.18 15.98
CA PRO A 241 17.73 11.95 14.85
C PRO A 241 17.67 13.44 15.23
N PRO A 242 18.66 14.26 14.79
CA PRO A 242 18.66 15.68 15.08
C PRO A 242 17.28 16.23 14.70
N ALA A 243 16.67 17.01 15.60
CA ALA A 243 15.34 17.59 15.41
C ALA A 243 15.37 18.51 14.18
N GLN A 244 15.22 17.94 12.99
CA GLN A 244 15.03 18.67 11.75
C GLN A 244 13.60 19.18 11.81
N GLY A 245 13.47 20.51 11.89
CA GLY A 245 12.20 21.19 12.11
C GLY A 245 11.09 20.65 11.21
N SER A 246 9.93 20.34 11.79
CA SER A 246 8.71 19.89 11.09
C SER A 246 8.86 18.70 10.13
N GLY A 247 9.98 17.98 10.15
CA GLY A 247 10.28 16.91 9.20
C GLY A 247 9.60 15.61 9.55
N THR A 248 8.99 14.97 8.55
CA THR A 248 8.65 13.55 8.61
C THR A 248 9.91 12.75 8.93
N ARG A 249 9.80 11.78 9.85
CA ARG A 249 10.86 10.82 10.16
C ARG A 249 10.62 9.50 9.45
N GLY A 250 11.69 8.75 9.23
CA GLY A 250 11.57 7.36 8.82
C GLY A 250 10.90 6.48 9.89
N PRO A 251 10.30 5.35 9.48
CA PRO A 251 9.82 4.35 10.42
C PRO A 251 10.99 3.72 11.19
N ARG A 252 10.80 3.52 12.49
CA ARG A 252 11.78 2.93 13.42
C ARG A 252 11.94 1.43 13.21
N TRP A 253 10.87 0.78 12.81
CA TRP A 253 10.86 -0.60 12.36
C TRP A 253 10.01 -0.73 11.12
N HIS A 254 10.25 -1.78 10.36
CA HIS A 254 9.74 -1.96 9.02
C HIS A 254 8.22 -1.82 8.88
N TYR A 255 7.46 -2.38 9.83
CA TYR A 255 5.99 -2.31 9.82
C TYR A 255 5.40 -1.23 10.75
N GLU A 256 6.15 -0.21 11.17
CA GLU A 256 5.64 0.82 12.12
C GLU A 256 4.40 1.55 11.59
N ALA A 257 4.52 2.14 10.40
CA ALA A 257 3.46 2.88 9.73
C ALA A 257 2.16 2.06 9.63
N ASN A 258 2.28 0.87 9.07
CA ASN A 258 1.15 -0.06 8.92
C ASN A 258 0.56 -0.50 10.26
N CYS A 259 1.42 -0.77 11.26
CA CYS A 259 0.99 -1.17 12.59
C CYS A 259 0.14 -0.09 13.25
N ARG A 260 0.58 1.17 13.21
CA ARG A 260 -0.15 2.29 13.80
C ARG A 260 -1.42 2.63 13.01
N LEU A 261 -1.36 2.60 11.69
CA LEU A 261 -2.54 2.83 10.83
C LEU A 261 -3.65 1.80 11.10
N GLU A 262 -3.30 0.51 11.16
CA GLU A 262 -4.26 -0.57 11.40
C GLU A 262 -4.77 -0.57 12.84
N ARG A 263 -3.91 -0.28 13.82
CA ARG A 263 -4.30 -0.10 15.22
C ARG A 263 -5.28 1.08 15.38
N GLY A 264 -4.95 2.25 14.81
CA GLY A 264 -5.82 3.43 14.83
C GLY A 264 -7.18 3.14 14.19
N THR A 265 -7.18 2.37 13.10
CA THR A 265 -8.42 1.93 12.45
C THR A 265 -9.27 1.05 13.36
N LEU A 266 -8.69 0.05 14.03
CA LEU A 266 -9.41 -0.81 14.97
C LEU A 266 -9.92 -0.02 16.20
N LEU A 267 -9.10 0.88 16.76
CA LEU A 267 -9.49 1.74 17.88
C LEU A 267 -10.68 2.63 17.52
N TYR A 268 -10.68 3.22 16.32
CA TYR A 268 -11.81 3.99 15.82
C TYR A 268 -13.09 3.14 15.76
N LEU A 269 -12.99 1.92 15.21
CA LEU A 269 -14.13 1.00 15.12
C LEU A 269 -14.67 0.57 16.48
N GLU A 270 -13.83 0.51 17.51
CA GLU A 270 -14.23 0.27 18.91
C GLU A 270 -14.75 1.53 19.63
N GLY A 271 -14.74 2.69 18.98
CA GLY A 271 -15.18 3.98 19.54
C GLY A 271 -14.15 4.67 20.44
N GLN A 272 -12.89 4.20 20.44
CA GLN A 272 -11.79 4.79 21.18
C GLN A 272 -11.15 5.95 20.38
N LEU A 273 -11.94 7.01 20.15
CA LEU A 273 -11.60 8.08 19.20
C LEU A 273 -10.30 8.81 19.53
N GLN A 274 -10.03 9.10 20.81
CA GLN A 274 -8.82 9.81 21.21
C GLN A 274 -7.55 8.97 20.96
N GLU A 275 -7.58 7.68 21.30
CA GLU A 275 -6.44 6.79 21.02
C GLU A 275 -6.24 6.60 19.52
N ALA A 276 -7.34 6.47 18.76
CA ALA A 276 -7.29 6.39 17.31
C ALA A 276 -6.66 7.65 16.69
N ALA A 277 -7.08 8.84 17.12
CA ALA A 277 -6.54 10.12 16.67
C ALA A 277 -5.03 10.22 16.95
N ASN A 278 -4.57 9.74 18.11
CA ASN A 278 -3.13 9.71 18.43
C ASN A 278 -2.35 8.81 17.45
N GLU A 279 -2.83 7.59 17.18
CA GLU A 279 -2.17 6.69 16.22
C GLU A 279 -2.16 7.27 14.80
N PHE A 280 -3.28 7.83 14.34
CA PHE A 280 -3.36 8.47 13.02
C PHE A 280 -2.48 9.72 12.92
N SER A 281 -2.36 10.49 14.01
CA SER A 281 -1.48 11.66 14.06
C SER A 281 -0.02 11.26 13.91
N ILE A 282 0.44 10.20 14.60
CA ILE A 282 1.80 9.69 14.45
C ILE A 282 2.04 9.23 13.00
N CYS A 283 1.11 8.47 12.42
CA CYS A 283 1.22 8.06 11.02
C CYS A 283 1.31 9.24 10.05
N ALA A 284 0.38 10.20 10.16
CA ALA A 284 0.26 11.32 9.23
C ALA A 284 1.40 12.33 9.37
N ASN A 285 1.69 12.74 10.62
CA ASN A 285 2.64 13.82 10.91
C ASN A 285 4.08 13.33 11.03
N GLU A 286 4.31 12.20 11.70
CA GLU A 286 5.67 11.70 11.90
C GLU A 286 6.12 10.79 10.78
N LEU A 287 5.29 9.84 10.33
CA LEU A 287 5.70 8.81 9.37
C LEU A 287 5.44 9.18 7.90
N GLY A 288 4.79 10.31 7.64
CA GLY A 288 4.43 10.74 6.29
C GLY A 288 3.43 9.82 5.61
N GLU A 289 2.62 9.08 6.37
CA GLU A 289 1.62 8.17 5.82
C GLU A 289 0.34 8.91 5.46
N ASP A 290 0.25 9.25 4.19
CA ASP A 290 -0.86 9.96 3.55
C ASP A 290 -2.25 9.40 3.87
N LYS A 291 -2.39 8.07 3.96
CA LYS A 291 -3.66 7.39 4.26
C LYS A 291 -4.20 7.70 5.67
N ALA A 292 -3.34 8.14 6.58
CA ALA A 292 -3.74 8.41 7.96
C ALA A 292 -4.48 9.75 8.11
N TRP A 293 -4.37 10.67 7.16
CA TRP A 293 -5.03 11.99 7.23
C TRP A 293 -6.55 11.88 7.35
N PHE A 294 -7.18 10.98 6.59
CA PHE A 294 -8.63 10.81 6.67
C PHE A 294 -9.06 10.15 7.99
N GLY A 295 -8.26 9.19 8.47
CA GLY A 295 -8.46 8.58 9.80
C GLY A 295 -8.37 9.61 10.92
N LEU A 296 -7.38 10.51 10.84
CA LEU A 296 -7.20 11.60 11.79
C LEU A 296 -8.41 12.55 11.77
N TYR A 297 -8.85 12.98 10.58
CA TYR A 297 -10.07 13.79 10.42
C TYR A 297 -11.29 13.12 11.08
N CYS A 298 -11.52 11.84 10.80
CA CYS A 298 -12.66 11.11 11.34
C CYS A 298 -12.61 10.94 12.86
N SER A 299 -11.42 10.86 13.44
CA SER A 299 -11.21 10.59 14.87
C SER A 299 -11.14 11.86 15.72
N THR A 300 -11.07 13.03 15.09
CA THR A 300 -10.96 14.31 15.77
C THR A 300 -12.35 14.84 16.17
N PRO A 301 -12.56 15.31 17.40
CA PRO A 301 -13.85 15.85 17.83
C PRO A 301 -14.30 17.06 17.00
N GLU A 302 -15.61 17.25 16.84
CA GLU A 302 -16.20 18.41 16.13
C GLU A 302 -15.83 19.76 16.76
N THR A 303 -15.42 19.77 18.03
CA THR A 303 -14.97 20.98 18.76
C THR A 303 -13.60 21.48 18.30
N TRP A 304 -12.90 20.73 17.46
CA TRP A 304 -11.60 21.12 16.92
C TRP A 304 -11.76 22.29 15.94
N GLU A 305 -10.73 23.14 15.84
CA GLU A 305 -10.78 24.30 14.97
C GLU A 305 -11.18 23.89 13.55
N GLN A 306 -12.26 24.49 13.03
CA GLN A 306 -12.82 24.18 11.71
C GLN A 306 -11.74 24.19 10.62
N LYS A 307 -10.77 25.10 10.76
CA LYS A 307 -9.63 25.26 9.86
C LYS A 307 -8.71 24.03 9.83
N GLU A 308 -8.33 23.49 10.98
CA GLU A 308 -7.42 22.34 11.05
C GLU A 308 -8.11 21.06 10.55
N SER A 309 -9.38 20.88 10.89
CA SER A 309 -10.21 19.79 10.37
C SER A 309 -10.30 19.84 8.82
N MET A 310 -10.47 21.03 8.25
CA MET A 310 -10.45 21.24 6.80
C MET A 310 -9.08 20.93 6.19
N THR A 311 -7.99 21.32 6.84
CA THR A 311 -6.62 21.00 6.39
C THR A 311 -6.38 19.49 6.33
N MET A 312 -6.79 18.73 7.36
CA MET A 312 -6.66 17.26 7.36
C MET A 312 -7.42 16.63 6.20
N LEU A 313 -8.65 17.10 5.97
CA LEU A 313 -9.53 16.59 4.92
C LEU A 313 -9.00 16.91 3.51
N LEU A 314 -8.46 18.12 3.31
CA LEU A 314 -7.78 18.53 2.08
C LEU A 314 -6.54 17.66 1.82
N ARG A 315 -5.69 17.46 2.83
CA ARG A 315 -4.50 16.59 2.71
C ARG A 315 -4.92 15.18 2.31
N ALA A 316 -5.91 14.60 3.00
CA ALA A 316 -6.44 13.29 2.66
C ALA A 316 -6.99 13.22 1.22
N ALA A 317 -7.76 14.22 0.77
CA ALA A 317 -8.30 14.26 -0.58
C ALA A 317 -7.19 14.34 -1.65
N GLN A 318 -6.10 15.07 -1.38
CA GLN A 318 -4.94 15.15 -2.26
C GLN A 318 -4.22 13.82 -2.47
N THR A 319 -4.38 12.87 -1.55
CA THR A 319 -3.83 11.50 -1.69
C THR A 319 -4.65 10.64 -2.66
N GLY A 320 -5.81 11.12 -3.12
CA GLY A 320 -6.74 10.36 -3.96
C GLY A 320 -7.76 9.53 -3.20
N ASP A 321 -7.82 9.68 -1.88
CA ASP A 321 -8.81 8.99 -1.05
C ASP A 321 -10.23 9.42 -1.44
N GLN A 322 -10.99 8.50 -2.01
CA GLN A 322 -12.34 8.77 -2.51
C GLN A 322 -13.31 9.16 -1.38
N HIS A 323 -13.09 8.65 -0.17
CA HIS A 323 -13.93 8.96 0.98
C HIS A 323 -13.61 10.35 1.52
N ALA A 324 -12.33 10.72 1.55
CA ALA A 324 -11.92 12.08 1.89
C ALA A 324 -12.45 13.10 0.85
N ILE A 325 -12.36 12.79 -0.45
CA ILE A 325 -12.90 13.64 -1.51
C ILE A 325 -14.42 13.82 -1.33
N SER A 326 -15.16 12.73 -1.08
CA SER A 326 -16.60 12.81 -0.85
C SER A 326 -16.95 13.67 0.37
N ALA A 327 -16.30 13.41 1.50
CA ALA A 327 -16.54 14.17 2.73
C ALA A 327 -16.19 15.65 2.58
N LEU A 328 -15.18 15.96 1.76
CA LEU A 328 -14.80 17.34 1.45
C LEU A 328 -15.85 18.05 0.61
N ILE A 329 -16.37 17.39 -0.43
CA ILE A 329 -17.48 17.92 -1.24
C ILE A 329 -18.69 18.18 -0.35
N ASP A 330 -19.10 17.19 0.45
CA ASP A 330 -20.27 17.30 1.33
C ASP A 330 -20.14 18.50 2.27
N ARG A 331 -18.93 18.72 2.81
CA ARG A 331 -18.64 19.87 3.68
C ARG A 331 -18.64 21.19 2.94
N LEU A 332 -17.99 21.29 1.78
CA LEU A 332 -17.97 22.51 0.97
C LEU A 332 -19.39 22.89 0.49
N VAL A 333 -20.21 21.88 0.18
CA VAL A 333 -21.62 22.06 -0.17
C VAL A 333 -22.42 22.60 1.01
N ALA A 334 -22.21 22.06 2.21
CA ALA A 334 -22.87 22.51 3.43
C ALA A 334 -22.44 23.93 3.86
N GLU A 335 -21.18 24.31 3.62
CA GLU A 335 -20.63 25.63 3.95
C GLU A 335 -20.94 26.69 2.88
N SER A 336 -21.28 26.27 1.64
CA SER A 336 -21.62 27.20 0.57
C SER A 336 -22.93 27.92 0.87
N LYS A 337 -22.89 29.25 0.76
CA LYS A 337 -24.06 30.13 0.90
C LYS A 337 -24.82 30.32 -0.42
N SER A 338 -24.28 29.82 -1.53
CA SER A 338 -24.77 30.12 -2.87
C SER A 338 -24.70 28.89 -3.78
N PRO A 339 -25.82 28.50 -4.42
CA PRO A 339 -25.82 27.41 -5.39
C PRO A 339 -24.87 27.58 -6.57
N ASN A 340 -24.45 28.81 -6.85
CA ASN A 340 -23.53 29.13 -7.94
C ASN A 340 -22.07 28.69 -7.64
N ASP A 341 -21.74 28.32 -6.39
CA ASP A 341 -20.40 27.83 -6.03
C ASP A 341 -20.23 26.33 -6.36
N PHE A 342 -21.32 25.59 -6.60
CA PHE A 342 -21.27 24.14 -6.81
C PHE A 342 -20.45 23.69 -8.03
N PRO A 343 -20.51 24.34 -9.21
CA PRO A 343 -19.67 23.97 -10.35
C PRO A 343 -18.17 24.01 -10.02
N TYR A 344 -17.74 24.98 -9.22
CA TYR A 344 -16.34 25.12 -8.78
C TYR A 344 -15.90 23.99 -7.85
N ILE A 345 -16.75 23.64 -6.88
CA ILE A 345 -16.47 22.55 -5.93
C ILE A 345 -16.34 21.20 -6.67
N TRP A 346 -17.22 20.96 -7.64
CA TRP A 346 -17.20 19.73 -8.44
C TRP A 346 -15.97 19.65 -9.36
N GLU A 347 -15.61 20.75 -10.01
CA GLU A 347 -14.43 20.80 -10.87
C GLU A 347 -13.14 20.62 -10.06
N TRP A 348 -13.05 21.24 -8.88
CA TRP A 348 -11.93 21.03 -7.98
C TRP A 348 -11.81 19.57 -7.53
N ALA A 349 -12.92 18.93 -7.14
CA ALA A 349 -12.91 17.53 -6.74
C ALA A 349 -12.52 16.58 -7.89
N ARG A 350 -12.91 16.93 -9.13
CA ARG A 350 -12.47 16.25 -10.35
C ARG A 350 -10.96 16.39 -10.54
N CYS A 351 -10.43 17.60 -10.42
CA CYS A 351 -8.99 17.85 -10.47
C CYS A 351 -8.22 17.07 -9.40
N CYS A 352 -8.69 17.03 -8.14
CA CYS A 352 -8.03 16.22 -7.11
C CYS A 352 -8.03 14.73 -7.43
N ARG A 353 -9.12 14.22 -8.01
CA ARG A 353 -9.21 12.83 -8.45
C ARG A 353 -8.24 12.54 -9.62
N ASP A 354 -8.15 13.45 -10.57
CA ASP A 354 -7.30 13.30 -11.75
C ASP A 354 -5.83 13.52 -11.41
N SER A 355 -5.50 14.48 -10.54
CA SER A 355 -4.15 14.65 -9.97
C SER A 355 -3.72 13.47 -9.12
N ALA A 356 -4.63 12.85 -8.36
CA ALA A 356 -4.30 11.61 -7.65
C ALA A 356 -4.01 10.44 -8.59
N LYS A 357 -4.68 10.39 -9.76
CA LYS A 357 -4.33 9.43 -10.82
C LYS A 357 -2.98 9.79 -11.46
N GLN A 358 -2.71 11.06 -11.71
CA GLN A 358 -1.46 11.55 -12.32
C GLN A 358 -0.26 11.52 -11.36
N ARG A 359 -0.45 11.55 -10.04
CA ARG A 359 0.64 11.28 -9.06
C ARG A 359 1.16 9.85 -9.15
N ALA A 360 0.38 8.93 -9.72
CA ALA A 360 0.92 7.62 -10.12
C ALA A 360 1.88 7.72 -11.32
N GLU A 361 1.99 8.88 -11.97
CA GLU A 361 2.71 9.14 -13.22
C GLU A 361 3.79 10.27 -13.09
N ASN A 362 4.22 10.63 -11.87
CA ASN A 362 5.40 11.47 -11.54
C ASN A 362 5.36 12.99 -11.88
N GLU A 363 4.32 13.74 -11.51
CA GLU A 363 4.35 15.22 -11.57
C GLU A 363 4.59 15.88 -10.19
N PRO A 364 5.45 16.93 -10.06
CA PRO A 364 5.75 17.57 -8.78
C PRO A 364 4.60 18.41 -8.20
N LEU A 365 4.51 18.38 -6.87
CA LEU A 365 3.41 18.88 -6.03
C LEU A 365 3.12 20.38 -6.20
N ASP A 366 4.17 21.20 -6.27
CA ASP A 366 4.05 22.67 -6.29
C ASP A 366 3.38 23.18 -7.57
N ALA A 367 3.61 22.50 -8.71
CA ALA A 367 3.00 22.83 -10.00
C ALA A 367 1.48 22.56 -10.07
N ILE A 368 0.96 21.70 -9.19
CA ILE A 368 -0.48 21.41 -9.08
C ILE A 368 -1.14 22.43 -8.15
N VAL A 369 -0.49 22.75 -7.04
CA VAL A 369 -0.93 23.76 -6.07
C VAL A 369 -1.01 25.14 -6.72
N ASP A 370 -0.01 25.52 -7.51
CA ASP A 370 -0.01 26.82 -8.23
C ASP A 370 -1.13 26.93 -9.26
N ARG A 371 -1.52 25.81 -9.90
CA ARG A 371 -2.69 25.75 -10.81
C ARG A 371 -4.03 25.87 -10.11
N ILE A 372 -4.12 25.39 -8.86
CA ILE A 372 -5.34 25.43 -8.04
C ILE A 372 -5.47 26.79 -7.32
N HIS A 373 -4.37 27.45 -6.97
CA HIS A 373 -4.39 28.68 -6.16
C HIS A 373 -4.53 29.99 -6.94
N THR A 374 -4.36 30.00 -8.26
CA THR A 374 -4.66 31.17 -9.06
C THR A 374 -6.17 31.31 -9.24
N LYS A 375 -6.75 32.27 -8.50
CA LYS A 375 -8.14 32.71 -8.62
C LYS A 375 -8.52 32.99 -10.08
N ASP A 376 -7.57 33.45 -10.89
CA ASP A 376 -7.75 33.75 -12.31
C ASP A 376 -7.79 32.48 -13.19
N SER A 377 -7.05 31.41 -12.87
CA SER A 377 -7.09 30.17 -13.66
C SER A 377 -8.34 29.34 -13.38
N LEU A 378 -8.82 29.34 -12.13
CA LEU A 378 -10.11 28.73 -11.78
C LEU A 378 -11.30 29.54 -12.31
N LYS A 379 -11.21 30.88 -12.32
CA LYS A 379 -12.23 31.75 -12.92
C LYS A 379 -12.24 31.66 -14.44
N GLU A 380 -11.09 31.53 -15.10
CA GLU A 380 -11.00 31.31 -16.56
C GLU A 380 -11.49 29.91 -16.95
N MET A 381 -11.16 28.86 -16.17
CA MET A 381 -11.71 27.52 -16.39
C MET A 381 -13.21 27.48 -16.12
N ALA A 382 -13.69 28.15 -15.08
CA ALA A 382 -15.12 28.24 -14.80
C ALA A 382 -15.86 29.14 -15.80
N GLU A 383 -15.27 30.20 -16.36
CA GLU A 383 -15.87 30.97 -17.45
C GLU A 383 -15.91 30.15 -18.75
N LYS A 384 -14.93 29.26 -18.99
CA LYS A 384 -14.94 28.30 -20.11
C LYS A 384 -15.97 27.19 -19.89
N VAL A 385 -16.12 26.70 -18.65
CA VAL A 385 -17.11 25.67 -18.27
C VAL A 385 -18.52 26.26 -18.18
N ASP A 386 -18.71 27.45 -17.63
CA ASP A 386 -19.98 28.21 -17.66
C ASP A 386 -20.34 28.60 -19.09
N LYS A 387 -19.40 28.99 -19.96
CA LYS A 387 -19.70 29.12 -21.40
C LYS A 387 -20.15 27.79 -22.01
N ALA A 388 -19.52 26.68 -21.63
CA ALA A 388 -19.87 25.36 -22.14
C ALA A 388 -21.17 24.78 -21.53
N ILE A 389 -21.55 25.20 -20.32
CA ILE A 389 -22.76 24.76 -19.60
C ILE A 389 -23.95 25.68 -19.90
N LEU A 390 -23.74 27.01 -19.99
CA LEU A 390 -24.78 27.99 -20.37
C LEU A 390 -25.18 27.89 -21.85
N GLN A 391 -24.34 27.29 -22.70
CA GLN A 391 -24.71 26.92 -24.08
C GLN A 391 -25.49 25.59 -24.17
N ARG A 392 -25.80 24.93 -23.04
CA ARG A 392 -26.49 23.64 -23.00
C ARG A 392 -27.83 23.77 -22.26
N ARG A 393 -28.93 23.61 -22.99
CA ARG A 393 -30.26 23.44 -22.40
C ARG A 393 -30.47 21.95 -22.09
N VAL A 394 -30.44 21.57 -20.82
CA VAL A 394 -30.89 20.23 -20.39
C VAL A 394 -32.42 20.21 -20.53
N LYS A 395 -32.94 19.39 -21.45
CA LYS A 395 -34.38 19.38 -21.73
C LYS A 395 -35.09 18.12 -21.25
N HIS A 396 -34.53 16.91 -21.31
CA HIS A 396 -35.26 15.67 -20.97
C HIS A 396 -34.37 14.54 -20.43
N LEU A 397 -34.97 13.68 -19.59
CA LEU A 397 -34.44 12.39 -19.14
C LEU A 397 -35.09 11.28 -19.96
N GLU A 398 -34.29 10.38 -20.53
CA GLU A 398 -34.79 9.17 -21.21
C GLU A 398 -34.38 7.91 -20.45
N THR A 399 -35.31 6.96 -20.33
CA THR A 399 -35.07 5.63 -19.80
C THR A 399 -34.97 4.63 -20.94
N ASP A 400 -33.83 3.95 -21.06
CA ASP A 400 -33.69 2.84 -22.01
C ASP A 400 -34.32 1.57 -21.43
N LYS A 401 -35.43 1.13 -22.03
CA LYS A 401 -36.20 -0.02 -21.58
C LYS A 401 -35.48 -1.36 -21.75
N LYS A 402 -34.46 -1.45 -22.61
CA LYS A 402 -33.71 -2.71 -22.81
C LYS A 402 -32.64 -2.94 -21.74
N ASP A 403 -32.00 -1.88 -21.27
CA ASP A 403 -30.84 -1.96 -20.37
C ASP A 403 -31.11 -1.48 -18.93
N ASN A 404 -32.29 -0.93 -18.66
CA ASN A 404 -32.67 -0.34 -17.37
C ASN A 404 -31.69 0.75 -16.89
N LYS A 405 -31.08 1.46 -17.85
CA LYS A 405 -30.15 2.58 -17.62
C LYS A 405 -30.86 3.91 -17.86
N LEU A 406 -30.61 4.85 -16.96
CA LEU A 406 -31.04 6.24 -17.09
C LEU A 406 -29.98 7.02 -17.87
N TRP A 407 -30.41 7.70 -18.92
CA TRP A 407 -29.57 8.55 -19.74
C TRP A 407 -30.02 9.99 -19.58
N LEU A 408 -29.06 10.88 -19.35
CA LEU A 408 -29.28 12.31 -19.47
C LEU A 408 -29.07 12.69 -20.94
N LEU A 409 -30.09 13.24 -21.59
CA LEU A 409 -29.97 13.77 -22.94
C LEU A 409 -29.61 15.26 -22.86
N VAL A 410 -28.46 15.60 -23.42
CA VAL A 410 -27.95 16.96 -23.47
C VAL A 410 -27.98 17.42 -24.93
N THR A 411 -28.90 18.32 -25.26
CA THR A 411 -28.96 18.92 -26.58
C THR A 411 -28.03 20.13 -26.61
N ILE A 412 -27.09 20.14 -27.55
CA ILE A 412 -26.14 21.24 -27.77
C ILE A 412 -26.72 22.12 -28.86
N GLU A 413 -26.76 23.45 -28.64
CA GLU A 413 -27.29 24.38 -29.63
C GLU A 413 -26.41 24.36 -30.89
N GLY A 414 -26.99 23.92 -32.01
CA GLY A 414 -26.29 23.76 -33.29
C GLY A 414 -26.00 22.31 -33.71
N GLU A 415 -26.24 21.32 -32.85
CA GLU A 415 -26.15 19.90 -33.23
C GLU A 415 -27.54 19.25 -33.36
N GLU A 416 -27.74 18.46 -34.42
CA GLU A 416 -29.03 17.83 -34.72
C GLU A 416 -29.35 16.63 -33.79
N GLU A 417 -28.33 15.98 -33.22
CA GLU A 417 -28.50 14.83 -32.33
C GLU A 417 -28.07 15.12 -30.89
N PRO A 418 -28.89 14.73 -29.88
CA PRO A 418 -28.56 14.96 -28.47
C PRO A 418 -27.48 13.99 -27.96
N LEU A 419 -26.54 14.52 -27.17
CA LEU A 419 -25.51 13.75 -26.50
C LEU A 419 -26.11 12.91 -25.36
N ARG A 420 -25.89 11.59 -25.36
CA ARG A 420 -26.37 10.67 -24.32
C ARG A 420 -25.32 10.45 -23.24
N VAL A 421 -25.57 10.91 -22.02
CA VAL A 421 -24.66 10.74 -20.88
C VAL A 421 -25.22 9.68 -19.91
N PRO A 422 -24.48 8.58 -19.62
CA PRO A 422 -24.97 7.54 -18.72
C PRO A 422 -24.95 8.04 -17.26
N LEU A 423 -26.09 7.98 -16.58
CA LEU A 423 -26.17 8.25 -15.14
C LEU A 423 -25.78 7.00 -14.36
N ALA A 424 -24.47 6.76 -14.22
CA ALA A 424 -23.95 5.65 -13.43
C ALA A 424 -24.01 5.97 -11.92
N TYR A 425 -25.06 5.53 -11.23
CA TYR A 425 -25.07 5.43 -9.77
C TYR A 425 -25.32 3.97 -9.34
N PRO A 426 -24.33 3.28 -8.76
CA PRO A 426 -24.54 1.95 -8.21
C PRO A 426 -25.32 2.06 -6.89
N GLY A 427 -26.55 1.52 -6.84
CA GLY A 427 -27.21 1.15 -5.58
C GLY A 427 -28.58 1.74 -5.24
N LEU A 428 -29.20 2.56 -6.10
CA LEU A 428 -30.57 3.05 -5.90
C LEU A 428 -31.54 2.37 -6.87
N THR A 429 -32.65 1.84 -6.37
CA THR A 429 -33.69 1.24 -7.21
C THR A 429 -34.41 2.34 -8.00
N LEU A 430 -35.00 2.00 -9.15
CA LEU A 430 -35.72 2.95 -10.00
C LEU A 430 -36.83 3.69 -9.23
N ALA A 431 -37.45 3.01 -8.26
CA ALA A 431 -38.48 3.57 -7.39
C ALA A 431 -37.95 4.66 -6.45
N ASP A 432 -36.71 4.55 -5.98
CA ASP A 432 -36.07 5.56 -5.11
C ASP A 432 -35.73 6.83 -5.89
N LYS A 433 -35.51 6.71 -7.21
CA LYS A 433 -35.12 7.82 -8.10
C LYS A 433 -36.30 8.64 -8.59
N VAL A 434 -37.47 8.02 -8.75
CA VAL A 434 -38.70 8.70 -9.19
C VAL A 434 -39.35 9.51 -8.05
N ARG A 435 -39.23 9.06 -6.79
CA ARG A 435 -39.81 9.80 -5.64
C ARG A 435 -39.05 11.07 -5.25
N GLY A 436 -37.81 11.24 -5.70
CA GLY A 436 -36.98 12.42 -5.39
C GLY A 436 -37.05 13.54 -6.43
N LEU A 437 -37.80 13.34 -7.51
CA LEU A 437 -37.92 14.26 -8.64
C LEU A 437 -39.41 14.44 -9.00
N ASP A 438 -40.18 14.94 -8.04
CA ASP A 438 -41.43 15.65 -8.33
C ASP A 438 -41.16 17.13 -8.00
N PRO A 439 -41.45 18.10 -8.89
CA PRO A 439 -41.33 19.53 -8.57
C PRO A 439 -42.29 19.98 -7.47
#